data_AF-A0A1G5SUS0-F1
#
_entry.id   AF-A0A1G5SUS0-F1
#
_cell.length_a   1.000
_cell.length_b   1.000
_cell.length_c   1.000
_cell.angle_alpha   90.00
_cell.angle_beta   90.00
_cell.angle_gamma   90.00
#
_symmetry.space_group_name_H-M   'P 1'
#
loop_
_entity.id
_entity.type
_entity.pdbx_description
1 polymer ?
#
loop_
_entity_poly.entity_id
_entity_poly.type
_entity_poly.pdbx_seq_one_letter_code
_entity_poly.pdbx_strand_id
1 'polypeptide(L)'
;MGKLSNLTQKGQVTIPKDVRDALGLKPGEPVEFDRNTAGETVIRKPVEDREARVQKIMARIEATSERFAHLREGRPTDEIMRDIRGDDPFPP
;
A
#
# COMPACT_ATOMS: atom_id res chain seq x y z
N MET A 1 12.56 34.27 -3.34
CA MET A 1 11.86 34.72 -4.57
C MET A 1 11.08 33.53 -5.10
N GLY A 2 9.75 33.62 -5.19
CA GLY A 2 8.93 32.50 -5.67
C GLY A 2 9.28 32.13 -7.11
N LYS A 3 9.20 30.85 -7.46
CA LYS A 3 9.34 30.39 -8.85
C LYS A 3 7.97 30.34 -9.50
N LEU A 4 7.89 30.80 -10.74
CA LEU A 4 6.67 30.79 -11.54
C LEU A 4 6.69 29.61 -12.52
N SER A 5 5.56 28.96 -12.68
CA SER A 5 5.33 27.89 -13.66
C SER A 5 3.97 28.10 -14.32
N ASN A 6 3.87 27.87 -15.63
CA ASN A 6 2.62 28.03 -16.36
C ASN A 6 1.71 26.81 -16.19
N LEU A 7 0.41 27.06 -16.17
CA LEU A 7 -0.62 26.03 -16.26
C LEU A 7 -0.76 25.57 -17.72
N THR A 8 -0.72 24.26 -17.96
CA THR A 8 -0.99 23.71 -19.29
C THR A 8 -2.47 23.77 -19.63
N GLN A 9 -2.82 23.60 -20.91
CA GLN A 9 -4.23 23.51 -21.35
C GLN A 9 -5.02 22.39 -20.65
N LYS A 10 -4.34 21.34 -20.19
CA LYS A 10 -4.95 20.21 -19.47
C LYS A 10 -4.98 20.42 -17.95
N GLY A 11 -4.66 21.61 -17.47
CA GLY A 11 -4.65 21.94 -16.04
C GLY A 11 -3.47 21.37 -15.26
N GLN A 12 -2.35 21.03 -15.92
CA GLN A 12 -1.15 20.55 -15.23
C GLN A 12 -0.22 21.73 -14.90
N VAL A 13 0.37 21.71 -13.70
CA VAL A 13 1.43 22.64 -13.29
C VAL A 13 2.71 21.86 -13.03
N THR A 14 3.85 22.40 -13.46
CA THR A 14 5.14 21.74 -13.30
C THR A 14 5.85 22.25 -12.05
N ILE A 15 6.25 21.33 -11.17
CA ILE A 15 7.05 21.66 -9.99
C ILE A 15 8.54 21.72 -10.39
N PRO A 16 9.23 22.87 -10.25
CA PRO A 16 10.65 23.00 -10.55
C PRO A 16 11.50 21.98 -9.77
N LYS A 17 12.63 21.54 -10.37
CA LYS A 17 13.47 20.48 -9.80
C LYS A 17 13.91 20.75 -8.37
N ASP A 18 14.39 21.95 -8.10
CA ASP A 18 14.84 22.36 -6.76
C ASP A 18 13.73 22.34 -5.71
N VAL A 19 12.50 22.73 -6.10
CA VAL A 19 11.32 22.66 -5.21
C VAL A 19 10.95 21.19 -4.96
N ARG A 20 10.98 20.36 -6.01
CA ARG A 20 10.70 18.93 -5.89
C ARG A 20 11.71 18.22 -4.98
N ASP A 21 12.99 18.53 -5.14
CA ASP A 21 14.08 17.95 -4.36
C ASP A 21 13.98 18.38 -2.90
N ALA A 22 13.63 19.65 -2.62
CA ALA A 22 13.37 20.14 -1.26
C ALA A 22 12.17 19.48 -0.59
N LEU A 23 11.12 19.15 -1.35
CA LEU A 23 9.94 18.41 -0.86
C LEU A 23 10.17 16.90 -0.79
N GLY A 24 11.30 16.38 -1.30
CA GLY A 24 11.60 14.95 -1.36
C GLY A 24 10.63 14.15 -2.23
N LEU A 25 10.01 14.79 -3.23
CA LEU A 25 9.06 14.18 -4.16
C LEU A 25 9.81 13.46 -5.29
N LYS A 26 9.45 12.22 -5.59
CA LYS A 26 9.99 11.50 -6.76
C LYS A 26 8.97 11.44 -7.90
N PRO A 27 9.42 11.34 -9.17
CA PRO A 27 8.52 11.13 -10.28
C PRO A 27 7.61 9.90 -10.04
N GLY A 28 6.30 10.07 -10.23
CA GLY A 28 5.31 9.02 -10.01
C GLY A 28 4.83 8.86 -8.57
N GLU A 29 5.39 9.60 -7.61
CA GLU A 29 4.85 9.62 -6.24
C GLU A 29 3.57 10.46 -6.17
N PRO A 30 2.58 10.06 -5.33
CA PRO A 30 1.42 10.89 -5.07
C PRO A 30 1.81 12.18 -4.35
N VAL A 31 0.99 13.21 -4.55
CA VAL A 31 1.16 14.54 -3.96
C VAL A 31 -0.16 14.96 -3.34
N GLU A 32 -0.13 15.51 -2.14
CA GLU A 32 -1.32 15.99 -1.44
C GLU A 32 -1.45 17.51 -1.61
N PHE A 33 -2.67 17.95 -1.93
CA PHE A 33 -3.05 19.36 -2.03
C PHE A 33 -4.00 19.68 -0.90
N ASP A 34 -3.62 20.61 -0.04
CA ASP A 34 -4.42 21.04 1.10
C ASP A 34 -4.56 22.56 1.09
N ARG A 35 -5.50 23.10 1.87
CA ARG A 35 -5.71 24.53 2.03
C ARG A 35 -5.39 24.95 3.46
N ASN A 36 -4.46 25.87 3.62
CA ASN A 36 -4.12 26.38 4.94
C ASN A 36 -5.16 27.40 5.44
N THR A 37 -5.01 27.81 6.71
CA THR A 37 -5.88 28.82 7.35
C THR A 37 -5.75 30.21 6.73
N ALA A 38 -4.69 30.48 5.98
CA ALA A 38 -4.49 31.72 5.23
C ALA A 38 -5.17 31.67 3.85
N GLY A 39 -5.83 30.56 3.49
CA GLY A 39 -6.52 30.38 2.21
C GLY A 39 -5.60 29.96 1.05
N GLU A 40 -4.32 29.75 1.31
CA GLU A 40 -3.32 29.32 0.35
C GLU A 40 -3.38 27.81 0.13
N THR A 41 -3.11 27.37 -1.10
CA THR A 41 -2.96 25.95 -1.42
C THR A 41 -1.54 25.50 -1.09
N VAL A 42 -1.43 24.52 -0.19
CA VAL A 42 -0.17 23.91 0.22
C VAL A 42 -0.01 22.58 -0.49
N ILE A 43 1.19 22.35 -1.02
CA ILE A 43 1.59 21.10 -1.65
C ILE A 43 2.51 20.37 -0.68
N ARG A 44 2.18 19.13 -0.35
CA ARG A 44 2.99 18.32 0.56
C ARG A 44 3.14 16.89 0.06
N LYS A 45 4.25 16.26 0.47
CA LYS A 45 4.41 14.82 0.30
C LYS A 45 3.37 14.13 1.19
N PRO A 46 2.54 13.20 0.67
CA PRO A 46 1.58 12.50 1.48
C PRO A 46 2.33 11.75 2.57
N VAL A 47 1.94 12.01 3.82
CA VAL A 47 2.42 11.25 4.96
C VAL A 47 1.68 9.93 4.88
N GLU A 48 2.37 8.84 4.51
CA GLU A 48 1.82 7.52 4.77
C GLU A 48 1.67 7.41 6.29
N ASP A 49 0.44 7.39 6.76
CA ASP A 49 0.16 7.12 8.15
C ASP A 49 0.77 5.74 8.48
N ARG A 50 1.74 5.74 9.39
CA ARG A 50 2.46 4.54 9.78
C ARG A 50 1.49 3.49 10.29
N GLU A 51 0.41 3.91 10.94
CA GLU A 51 -0.66 3.03 11.43
C GLU A 51 -1.44 2.43 10.26
N ALA A 52 -1.85 3.24 9.28
CA ALA A 52 -2.52 2.74 8.08
C ALA A 52 -1.64 1.76 7.29
N ARG A 53 -0.32 2.00 7.24
CA ARG A 53 0.64 1.09 6.61
C ARG A 53 0.75 -0.24 7.36
N VAL A 54 0.83 -0.20 8.68
CA VAL A 54 0.87 -1.41 9.53
C VAL A 54 -0.44 -2.18 9.42
N GLN A 55 -1.60 -1.50 9.47
CA GLN A 55 -2.91 -2.12 9.29
C GLN A 55 -3.02 -2.81 7.93
N LYS A 56 -2.56 -2.17 6.85
CA LYS A 56 -2.56 -2.76 5.51
C LYS A 56 -1.67 -4.02 5.41
N ILE A 57 -0.53 -4.02 6.11
CA ILE A 57 0.35 -5.19 6.18
C ILE A 57 -0.34 -6.30 7.00
N MET A 58 -0.91 -5.98 8.16
CA MET A 58 -1.61 -6.94 9.02
C MET A 58 -2.81 -7.57 8.31
N ALA A 59 -3.65 -6.78 7.64
CA ALA A 59 -4.78 -7.28 6.86
C ALA A 59 -4.33 -8.25 5.76
N ARG A 60 -3.15 -8.01 5.15
CA ARG A 60 -2.59 -8.89 4.12
C ARG A 60 -2.06 -10.20 4.71
N ILE A 61 -1.47 -10.15 5.90
CA ILE A 61 -1.06 -11.35 6.66
C ILE A 61 -2.29 -12.16 7.07
N GLU A 62 -3.33 -11.50 7.58
CA GLU A 62 -4.58 -12.13 8.01
C GLU A 62 -5.28 -12.84 6.85
N ALA A 63 -5.49 -12.17 5.73
CA ALA A 63 -6.09 -12.77 4.52
C ALA A 63 -5.26 -13.92 3.94
N THR A 64 -3.94 -13.93 4.16
CA THR A 64 -3.09 -15.06 3.78
C THR A 64 -3.24 -16.19 4.79
N SER A 65 -3.30 -15.87 6.09
CA SER A 65 -3.46 -16.85 7.16
C SER A 65 -4.80 -17.57 7.12
N GLU A 66 -5.89 -16.91 6.68
CA GLU A 66 -7.19 -17.55 6.46
C GLU A 66 -7.10 -18.66 5.40
N ARG A 67 -6.30 -18.48 4.34
CA ARG A 67 -6.06 -19.52 3.33
C ARG A 67 -5.30 -20.72 3.90
N PHE A 68 -4.52 -20.49 4.95
CA PHE A 68 -3.76 -21.51 5.68
C PHE A 68 -4.40 -21.86 7.03
N ALA A 69 -5.67 -21.52 7.25
CA ALA A 69 -6.38 -21.81 8.51
C ALA A 69 -6.37 -23.31 8.82
N HIS A 70 -6.43 -24.15 7.79
CA HIS A 70 -6.31 -25.60 7.88
C HIS A 70 -4.96 -26.11 8.42
N LEU A 71 -3.90 -25.28 8.44
CA LEU A 71 -2.60 -25.58 9.08
C LEU A 71 -2.53 -25.13 10.55
N ARG A 72 -3.48 -24.30 11.02
CA ARG A 72 -3.58 -23.82 12.41
C ARG A 72 -4.55 -24.62 13.26
N GLU A 73 -5.55 -25.23 12.66
CA GLU A 73 -6.38 -26.19 13.35
C GLU A 73 -5.48 -27.36 13.76
N GLY A 74 -5.50 -27.74 15.04
CA GLY A 74 -4.72 -28.85 15.60
C GLY A 74 -5.18 -30.22 15.10
N ARG A 75 -5.52 -30.31 13.81
CA ARG A 75 -5.87 -31.51 13.10
C ARG A 75 -4.65 -32.42 13.09
N PRO A 76 -4.80 -33.69 13.47
CA PRO A 76 -3.70 -34.64 13.39
C PRO A 76 -3.21 -34.72 11.94
N THR A 77 -1.90 -34.78 11.75
CA THR A 77 -1.24 -34.78 10.42
C THR A 77 -1.82 -35.85 9.48
N ASP A 78 -2.25 -36.99 10.02
CA ASP A 78 -2.86 -38.08 9.26
C ASP A 78 -4.20 -37.71 8.61
N GLU A 79 -4.97 -36.81 9.23
CA GLU A 79 -6.25 -36.34 8.69
C GLU A 79 -6.02 -35.38 7.52
N ILE A 80 -5.03 -34.49 7.65
CA ILE A 80 -4.60 -33.58 6.58
C ILE A 80 -4.05 -34.37 5.38
N MET A 81 -3.22 -35.39 5.65
CA MET A 81 -2.66 -36.25 4.61
C MET A 81 -3.74 -37.05 3.86
N ARG A 82 -4.82 -37.45 4.55
CA ARG A 82 -5.95 -38.19 3.98
C ARG A 82 -6.81 -37.31 3.07
N ASP A 83 -7.13 -36.09 3.51
CA ASP A 83 -7.92 -35.15 2.70
C ASP A 83 -7.21 -34.75 1.40
N ILE A 84 -5.89 -34.52 1.44
CA ILE A 84 -5.10 -34.13 0.26
C ILE A 84 -4.93 -35.30 -0.70
N ARG A 85 -4.71 -36.52 -0.18
CA ARG A 85 -4.49 -37.72 -0.99
C ARG A 85 -5.80 -38.29 -1.55
N GLY A 86 -6.93 -38.00 -0.91
CA GLY A 86 -8.19 -38.69 -1.12
C GLY A 86 -8.18 -40.10 -0.51
N ASP A 87 -9.35 -40.74 -0.44
CA ASP A 87 -9.54 -42.13 0.02
C ASP A 87 -8.94 -43.17 -0.96
N ASP A 88 -7.71 -42.94 -1.44
CA ASP A 88 -7.03 -43.87 -2.32
C ASP A 88 -6.19 -44.82 -1.44
N PRO A 89 -6.66 -46.05 -1.18
CA PRO A 89 -5.88 -47.02 -0.44
C PRO A 89 -4.63 -47.34 -1.27
N PHE A 90 -3.47 -47.30 -0.62
CA PHE A 90 -2.22 -47.71 -1.23
C PHE A 90 -2.40 -49.15 -1.76
N PRO A 91 -2.24 -49.40 -3.07
CA PRO A 91 -2.34 -50.76 -3.57
C PRO A 91 -1.25 -51.61 -2.90
N PRO A 92 -1.57 -52.87 -2.55
CA PRO A 92 -0.65 -53.76 -1.84
C PRO A 92 0.64 -54.06 -2.60
#